data_AF-A0A7Y1YFT4-F1
#
_entry.id   AF-A0A7Y1YFT4-F1
#
_cell.length_a   1.000
_cell.length_b   1.000
_cell.length_c   1.000
_cell.angle_alpha   90.00
_cell.angle_beta   90.00
_cell.angle_gamma   90.00
#
_symmetry.space_group_name_H-M   'P 1'
#
loop_
_entity.id
_entity.type
_entity.pdbx_description
1 polymer ?
#
loop_
_entity_poly.entity_id
_entity_poly.type
_entity_poly.pdbx_seq_one_letter_code
_entity_poly.pdbx_strand_id
1 'polypeptide(L)' 'MIKVLVVDHHPIVRKGIIKMFESSPEIDVVGEADNGKELFNFIDNHRVDIVISEI' A
#
# COMPACT_ATOMS: atom_id res chain seq x y z
N MET A 1 -9.02 -11.75 -2.53
CA MET A 1 -8.17 -10.71 -1.91
C MET A 1 -7.47 -9.93 -2.99
N ILE A 2 -7.76 -8.63 -3.07
CA ILE A 2 -7.05 -7.63 -3.88
C ILE A 2 -5.85 -7.18 -3.06
N LYS A 3 -4.64 -7.32 -3.61
CA LYS A 3 -3.39 -6.94 -2.94
C LYS A 3 -3.08 -5.47 -3.18
N VAL A 4 -3.09 -4.69 -2.12
CA VAL A 4 -2.91 -3.24 -2.16
C VAL A 4 -1.56 -2.84 -1.58
N LEU A 5 -0.84 -1.99 -2.29
CA LEU A 5 0.33 -1.28 -1.76
C LEU A 5 -0.04 0.19 -1.50
N VAL A 6 0.28 0.70 -0.33
CA VAL A 6 0.01 2.10 0.06
C VAL A 6 1.30 2.92 0.01
N VAL A 7 1.30 4.04 -0.71
CA VAL A 7 2.47 4.88 -0.96
C VAL A 7 2.16 6.32 -0.58
N ASP A 8 2.84 6.84 0.43
CA ASP A 8 2.70 8.24 0.88
C ASP A 8 3.90 8.61 1.74
N HIS A 9 4.42 9.83 1.64
CA HIS A 9 5.49 10.38 2.45
C HIS A 9 5.06 10.59 3.92
N HIS A 10 3.76 10.72 4.19
CA HIS A 10 3.19 10.99 5.51
C HIS A 10 2.76 9.70 6.21
N PRO A 11 3.43 9.28 7.30
CA PRO A 11 3.10 8.04 8.00
C PRO A 11 1.66 7.99 8.55
N ILE A 12 1.07 9.15 8.84
CA ILE A 12 -0.31 9.22 9.35
C ILE A 12 -1.35 8.81 8.31
N VAL A 13 -1.12 9.16 7.03
CA VAL A 13 -2.02 8.82 5.93
C VAL A 13 -1.98 7.32 5.68
N ARG A 14 -0.77 6.74 5.57
CA ARG A 14 -0.61 5.28 5.38
C ARG A 14 -1.30 4.47 6.48
N LYS A 15 -1.06 4.83 7.75
CA LYS A 15 -1.71 4.19 8.90
C LYS A 15 -3.23 4.30 8.84
N GLY A 16 -3.77 5.46 8.45
CA GLY A 16 -5.20 5.66 8.28
C GLY A 16 -5.79 4.72 7.22
N ILE A 17 -5.17 4.67 6.04
CA ILE A 17 -5.61 3.82 4.92
C ILE A 17 -5.56 2.34 5.31
N ILE A 18 -4.48 1.89 5.94
CA ILE A 18 -4.35 0.50 6.44
C ILE A 18 -5.47 0.20 7.43
N LYS A 19 -5.69 1.09 8.40
CA LYS A 19 -6.73 0.91 9.41
C LYS A 19 -8.13 0.80 8.81
N MET A 20 -8.40 1.52 7.73
CA MET A 20 -9.67 1.45 7.01
C MET A 20 -9.90 0.08 6.34
N PHE A 21 -8.85 -0.62 5.94
CA PHE A 21 -8.94 -1.92 5.27
C PHE A 21 -8.79 -3.13 6.20
N GLU A 22 -8.40 -2.95 7.47
CA GLU A 22 -8.23 -4.05 8.44
C GLU A 22 -9.44 -4.96 8.58
N SER A 23 -10.67 -4.44 8.42
CA SER A 23 -11.91 -5.23 8.54
C SER A 23 -12.43 -5.77 7.21
N SER A 24 -11.76 -5.46 6.09
CA SER A 24 -12.19 -5.89 4.77
C SER A 24 -11.74 -7.32 4.48
N PRO A 25 -12.65 -8.27 4.21
CA PRO A 25 -12.27 -9.63 3.80
C PRO A 25 -11.77 -9.69 2.34
N GLU A 26 -11.98 -8.62 1.57
CA GLU A 26 -11.66 -8.59 0.14
C GLU A 26 -10.32 -7.89 -0.15
N ILE A 27 -9.80 -7.09 0.77
CA ILE A 27 -8.62 -6.24 0.58
C ILE A 27 -7.52 -6.69 1.54
N ASP A 28 -6.32 -6.85 0.99
CA ASP A 28 -5.12 -7.20 1.73
C ASP A 28 -4.06 -6.13 1.48
N VAL A 29 -3.70 -5.35 2.51
CA VAL A 29 -2.61 -4.38 2.38
C VAL A 29 -1.29 -5.13 2.56
N VAL A 30 -0.63 -5.37 1.44
CA VAL A 30 0.56 -6.23 1.40
C VAL A 30 1.85 -5.48 1.72
N GLY A 31 1.83 -4.16 1.73
CA GLY A 31 2.98 -3.34 2.08
C GLY A 31 2.70 -1.84 2.10
N GLU A 32 3.72 -1.12 2.51
CA GLU A 32 3.81 0.34 2.50
C GLU A 32 5.10 0.77 1.79
N ALA A 33 5.08 1.94 1.15
CA ALA A 33 6.28 2.60 0.66
C ALA A 33 6.23 4.09 0.99
N ASP A 34 7.38 4.70 1.24
CA ASP A 34 7.47 6.12 1.53
C ASP A 34 7.85 6.96 0.31
N ASN A 35 8.24 6.35 -0.82
CA ASN A 35 8.66 7.05 -2.03
C ASN A 35 8.65 6.13 -3.27
N GLY A 36 8.92 6.70 -4.44
CA GLY A 36 8.93 5.96 -5.71
C GLY A 36 9.96 4.82 -5.78
N LYS A 37 11.15 5.00 -5.21
CA LYS A 37 12.18 3.95 -5.20
C LYS A 37 11.74 2.75 -4.37
N GLU A 38 11.15 2.98 -3.21
CA GLU A 38 10.58 1.92 -2.37
C GLU A 38 9.40 1.24 -3.07
N LEU A 39 8.51 2.01 -3.70
CA LEU A 39 7.40 1.51 -4.50
C LEU A 39 7.88 0.54 -5.59
N PHE A 40 8.80 0.97 -6.47
CA PHE A 40 9.28 0.14 -7.57
C PHE A 40 10.00 -1.11 -7.06
N ASN A 41 10.86 -0.97 -6.05
CA ASN A 41 11.51 -2.12 -5.42
C ASN A 41 10.50 -3.09 -4.79
N PHE A 42 9.40 -2.60 -4.23
CA PHE A 42 8.38 -3.46 -3.65
C PHE A 42 7.64 -4.26 -4.72
N ILE A 43 7.15 -3.61 -5.78
CA ILE A 43 6.38 -4.26 -6.85
C ILE A 43 7.23 -5.22 -7.70
N ASP A 44 8.54 -5.00 -7.80
CA ASP A 44 9.46 -5.91 -8.48
C ASP A 44 9.59 -7.25 -7.74
N ASN A 45 9.42 -7.24 -6.41
CA ASN A 45 9.62 -8.40 -5.54
C ASN A 45 8.31 -9.00 -5.01
N HIS A 46 7.18 -8.32 -5.17
CA HIS A 46 5.89 -8.72 -4.60
C HIS A 46 4.76 -8.53 -5.60
N ARG A 47 3.77 -9.44 -5.58
CA ARG A 47 2.56 -9.28 -6.37
C ARG A 47 1.66 -8.21 -5.74
N VAL A 48 1.40 -7.14 -6.49
CA VAL A 48 0.48 -6.04 -6.15
C VAL A 48 -0.57 -5.92 -7.26
N ASP A 49 -1.86 -5.86 -6.89
CA ASP A 49 -2.95 -5.68 -7.85
C ASP A 49 -3.32 -4.19 -8.01
N ILE A 50 -3.23 -3.40 -6.91
CA ILE A 50 -3.52 -1.95 -6.90
C ILE A 50 -2.47 -1.21 -6.07
N VAL A 51 -2.02 -0.05 -6.57
CA VAL A 51 -1.22 0.93 -5.82
C VAL A 51 -2.09 2.13 -5.48
N ILE A 52 -2.14 2.49 -4.20
CA ILE A 52 -2.72 3.75 -3.73
C ILE A 52 -1.54 4.67 -3.43
N SER A 53 -1.40 5.77 -4.16
CA SER A 53 -0.29 6.71 -4.02
C SER A 53 -0.82 8.14 -3.88
N GLU A 54 -0.10 8.97 -3.12
CA GLU A 54 -0.17 10.43 -3.35
C GLU A 54 0.44 10.79 -4.72
N ILE A 55 0.03 11.94 -5.27
CA ILE A 55 0.47 12.44 -6.58
C ILE A 55 1.92 12.95 -6.51
#